data_AF-A0A5M5BZ88-F1
#
_entry.id   AF-A0A5M5BZ88-F1
#
_cell.length_a   1.000
_cell.length_b   1.000
_cell.length_c   1.000
_cell.angle_alpha   90.00
_cell.angle_beta   90.00
_cell.angle_gamma   90.00
#
_symmetry.space_group_name_H-M   'P 1'
#
loop_
_entity.id
_entity.type
_entity.pdbx_description
1 polymer ?
#
loop_
_entity_poly.entity_id
_entity_poly.type
_entity_poly.pdbx_seq_one_letter_code
_entity_poly.pdbx_strand_id
1 'polypeptide(L)'
;MSEYRFHLQKYHPGSKTTCPNCGKSRCFVRYIDEQGSISFPGNVGKCDHENSCGYHYTPKEYFKDNPDVLEMDEGSGKSLLSVPYKKADKTLSCIVPSYIPSSYVLRSLSHYSINPLYQYFCHVFGENEASRLFEMYRIGTSSKWGGATVFWQTDINGQVRTGKVMCYNAETGHRVKEPKAFVSWAHSELKLLDFHLKQCLFGEHILKNASSPVMLVESEKTAVVM
;
A
#
# COMPACT_ATOMS: atom_id res chain seq x y z
N MET A 1 -10.56 16.95 13.72
CA MET A 1 -11.72 17.12 12.82
C MET A 1 -11.44 16.30 11.57
N SER A 2 -12.37 15.45 11.17
CA SER A 2 -12.23 14.64 9.94
C SER A 2 -12.33 15.55 8.73
N GLU A 3 -11.52 15.34 7.69
CA GLU A 3 -11.66 16.08 6.42
C GLU A 3 -12.98 15.80 5.67
N TYR A 4 -13.80 14.84 6.14
CA TYR A 4 -14.98 14.34 5.44
C TYR A 4 -16.23 14.31 6.35
N ARG A 5 -17.33 14.95 5.89
CA ARG A 5 -18.64 15.02 6.58
C ARG A 5 -19.16 13.62 6.97
N PHE A 6 -19.13 12.67 6.04
CA PHE A 6 -19.53 11.28 6.29
C PHE A 6 -18.30 10.40 6.45
N HIS A 7 -18.17 9.75 7.60
CA HIS A 7 -17.02 8.89 7.92
C HIS A 7 -17.45 7.67 8.72
N LEU A 8 -16.62 6.62 8.73
CA LEU A 8 -16.89 5.44 9.54
C LEU A 8 -16.76 5.80 11.03
N GLN A 9 -17.67 5.26 11.83
CA GLN A 9 -17.67 5.44 13.28
C GLN A 9 -16.31 5.05 13.86
N LYS A 10 -15.74 5.96 14.67
CA LYS A 10 -14.48 5.69 15.36
C LYS A 10 -14.64 4.50 16.30
N TYR A 11 -13.59 3.69 16.38
CA TYR A 11 -13.60 2.49 17.20
C TYR A 11 -13.68 2.83 18.70
N HIS A 12 -14.62 2.20 19.40
CA HIS A 12 -14.64 2.08 20.85
C HIS A 12 -15.17 0.68 21.22
N PRO A 13 -14.89 0.16 22.43
CA PRO A 13 -15.45 -1.12 22.86
C PRO A 13 -16.98 -1.12 22.69
N GLY A 14 -17.50 -2.11 21.96
CA GLY A 14 -18.93 -2.21 21.63
C GLY A 14 -19.41 -1.41 20.40
N SER A 15 -18.55 -0.64 19.72
CA SER A 15 -18.95 0.13 18.52
C SER A 15 -19.27 -0.76 17.31
N LYS A 16 -18.68 -1.96 17.25
CA LYS A 16 -18.89 -2.90 16.15
C LYS A 16 -20.14 -3.75 16.39
N THR A 17 -20.98 -3.82 15.38
CA THR A 17 -22.25 -4.56 15.43
C THR A 17 -22.19 -5.79 14.52
N THR A 18 -23.31 -6.51 14.42
CA THR A 18 -23.45 -7.67 13.55
C THR A 18 -23.56 -7.23 12.10
N CYS A 19 -22.79 -7.86 11.21
CA CYS A 19 -22.85 -7.56 9.78
C CYS A 19 -24.17 -8.06 9.18
N PRO A 20 -24.91 -7.22 8.43
CA PRO A 20 -26.19 -7.62 7.83
C PRO A 20 -26.02 -8.68 6.72
N ASN A 21 -24.83 -8.77 6.09
CA ASN A 21 -24.59 -9.72 5.00
C ASN A 21 -24.12 -11.09 5.50
N CYS A 22 -23.14 -11.15 6.42
CA CYS A 22 -22.59 -12.43 6.88
C CYS A 22 -23.09 -12.89 8.25
N GLY A 23 -23.91 -12.10 8.96
CA GLY A 23 -24.49 -12.43 10.25
C GLY A 23 -23.49 -12.55 11.42
N LYS A 24 -22.19 -12.32 11.17
CA LYS A 24 -21.15 -12.40 12.21
C LYS A 24 -21.20 -11.17 13.11
N SER A 25 -21.14 -11.39 14.42
CA SER A 25 -21.12 -10.33 15.44
C SER A 25 -19.80 -9.54 15.43
N ARG A 26 -19.84 -8.27 15.85
CA ARG A 26 -18.65 -7.43 16.13
C ARG A 26 -17.71 -7.23 14.95
N CYS A 27 -18.20 -7.27 13.71
CA CYS A 27 -17.38 -7.07 12.50
C CYS A 27 -17.91 -6.00 11.56
N PHE A 28 -18.93 -5.24 11.97
CA PHE A 28 -19.56 -4.21 11.15
C PHE A 28 -19.42 -2.82 11.77
N VAL A 29 -18.94 -1.87 10.98
CA VAL A 29 -18.72 -0.46 11.34
C VAL A 29 -19.66 0.42 10.53
N ARG A 30 -20.45 1.27 11.19
CA ARG A 30 -21.45 2.14 10.55
C ARG A 30 -20.84 3.45 10.08
N TYR A 31 -21.45 4.05 9.06
CA TYR A 31 -21.18 5.45 8.71
C TYR A 31 -21.91 6.39 9.68
N ILE A 32 -21.25 7.51 9.99
CA ILE A 32 -21.78 8.61 10.80
C ILE A 32 -21.60 9.93 10.04
N ASP A 33 -22.54 10.83 10.25
CA ASP A 33 -22.48 12.22 9.78
C ASP A 33 -21.96 13.11 10.91
N GLU A 34 -20.81 13.77 10.70
CA GLU A 34 -20.22 14.69 11.69
C GLU A 34 -21.12 15.90 11.97
N GLN A 35 -21.97 16.28 11.01
CA GLN A 35 -22.90 17.40 11.14
C GLN A 35 -24.21 17.01 11.85
N GLY A 36 -24.48 15.71 12.05
CA GLY A 36 -25.68 15.21 12.72
C GLY A 36 -26.99 15.44 11.97
N SER A 37 -26.93 15.89 10.72
CA SER A 37 -28.09 16.18 9.88
C SER A 37 -28.78 14.92 9.34
N ILE A 38 -28.01 13.83 9.16
CA ILE A 38 -28.51 12.59 8.57
C ILE A 38 -28.14 11.42 9.47
N SER A 39 -29.15 10.70 9.97
CA SER A 39 -28.98 9.47 10.72
C SER A 39 -29.07 8.27 9.78
N PHE A 40 -27.93 7.65 9.48
CA PHE A 40 -27.90 6.52 8.57
C PHE A 40 -28.53 5.26 9.20
N PRO A 41 -29.32 4.49 8.43
CA PRO A 41 -29.84 3.20 8.87
C PRO A 41 -28.76 2.20 9.28
N GLY A 42 -29.17 1.15 9.99
CA GLY A 42 -28.30 0.12 10.59
C GLY A 42 -27.42 -0.66 9.62
N ASN A 43 -27.73 -0.63 8.33
CA ASN A 43 -27.05 -1.36 7.26
C ASN A 43 -26.04 -0.51 6.48
N VAL A 44 -26.00 0.82 6.66
CA VAL A 44 -25.02 1.68 5.97
C VAL A 44 -23.69 1.64 6.72
N GLY A 45 -22.70 0.98 6.14
CA GLY A 45 -21.43 0.69 6.80
C GLY A 45 -20.56 -0.30 6.04
N LYS A 46 -19.50 -0.74 6.70
CA LYS A 46 -18.50 -1.65 6.14
C LYS A 46 -18.23 -2.81 7.08
N CYS A 47 -18.11 -4.01 6.51
CA CYS A 47 -17.65 -5.20 7.20
C CYS A 47 -16.12 -5.30 7.17
N ASP A 48 -15.51 -5.65 8.30
CA ASP A 48 -14.05 -5.85 8.42
C ASP A 48 -13.56 -7.06 7.62
N HIS A 49 -14.44 -8.02 7.34
CA HIS A 49 -14.14 -9.21 6.57
C HIS A 49 -14.12 -8.90 5.06
N GLU A 50 -13.22 -8.03 4.60
CA GLU A 50 -13.17 -7.57 3.19
C GLU A 50 -13.08 -8.72 2.19
N ASN A 51 -12.22 -9.71 2.45
CA ASN A 51 -11.98 -10.80 1.50
C ASN A 51 -13.04 -11.91 1.53
N SER A 52 -13.77 -12.10 2.64
CA SER A 52 -14.75 -13.19 2.77
C SER A 52 -16.20 -12.73 2.76
N CYS A 53 -16.48 -11.50 3.21
CA CYS A 53 -17.80 -10.90 3.19
C CYS A 53 -17.90 -9.78 2.15
N GLY A 54 -16.89 -8.89 2.11
CA GLY A 54 -16.83 -7.77 1.17
C GLY A 54 -17.94 -6.71 1.33
N TYR A 55 -18.81 -6.84 2.34
CA TYR A 55 -19.96 -5.96 2.48
C TYR A 55 -19.53 -4.52 2.79
N HIS A 56 -19.89 -3.61 1.89
CA HIS A 56 -19.67 -2.17 2.04
C HIS A 56 -20.83 -1.44 1.39
N TYR A 57 -21.69 -0.84 2.21
CA TYR A 57 -22.77 0.02 1.75
C TYR A 57 -22.45 1.46 2.14
N THR A 58 -22.12 2.26 1.13
CA THR A 58 -21.60 3.61 1.30
C THR A 58 -22.72 4.66 1.42
N PRO A 59 -22.46 5.84 2.02
CA PRO A 59 -23.40 6.96 1.99
C PRO A 59 -23.82 7.34 0.56
N LYS A 60 -22.91 7.23 -0.41
CA LYS A 60 -23.19 7.53 -1.83
C LYS A 60 -24.24 6.58 -2.41
N GLU A 61 -24.15 5.30 -2.12
CA GLU A 61 -25.15 4.31 -2.56
C GLU A 61 -26.46 4.52 -1.81
N TYR A 62 -26.41 4.80 -0.51
CA TYR A 62 -27.59 5.13 0.28
C TYR A 62 -28.39 6.32 -0.30
N PHE A 63 -27.74 7.43 -0.66
CA PHE A 63 -28.43 8.57 -1.28
C PHE A 63 -28.92 8.30 -2.70
N LYS A 64 -28.28 7.38 -3.42
CA LYS A 64 -28.77 6.94 -4.73
C LYS A 64 -30.05 6.12 -4.60
N ASP A 65 -30.12 5.28 -3.58
CA ASP A 65 -31.26 4.39 -3.32
C ASP A 65 -32.41 5.12 -2.60
N ASN A 66 -32.12 6.24 -1.92
CA ASN A 66 -33.08 7.03 -1.15
C ASN A 66 -33.02 8.52 -1.57
N PRO A 67 -33.52 8.87 -2.77
CA PRO A 67 -33.45 10.23 -3.30
C PRO A 67 -34.22 11.26 -2.45
N ASP A 68 -35.29 10.84 -1.77
CA ASP A 68 -36.19 11.70 -0.98
C ASP A 68 -35.54 12.23 0.33
N VAL A 69 -34.44 11.62 0.78
CA VAL A 69 -33.71 12.02 2.01
C VAL A 69 -32.96 13.35 1.83
N LEU A 70 -32.83 13.83 0.58
CA LEU A 70 -32.20 15.11 0.26
C LEU A 70 -33.13 16.32 0.44
N GLU A 71 -34.45 16.14 0.60
CA GLU A 71 -35.43 17.25 0.62
C GLU A 71 -35.63 17.93 2.00
N MET A 72 -34.95 17.50 3.07
CA MET A 72 -35.08 18.12 4.40
C MET A 72 -34.10 19.27 4.70
N ASP A 73 -33.26 19.70 3.75
CA ASP A 73 -32.23 20.75 3.96
C ASP A 73 -32.40 21.97 3.01
N GLU A 74 -33.63 22.28 2.58
CA GLU A 74 -33.96 23.46 1.74
C GLU A 74 -33.88 24.82 2.48
N GLY A 75 -33.04 24.93 3.51
CA GLY A 75 -32.74 26.21 4.17
C GLY A 75 -31.52 26.95 3.61
N SER A 76 -30.70 26.32 2.77
CA SER A 76 -29.43 26.93 2.31
C SER A 76 -29.05 26.64 0.85
N GLY A 77 -29.98 26.90 -0.08
CA GLY A 77 -29.66 27.47 -1.40
C GLY A 77 -28.47 26.90 -2.20
N LYS A 78 -28.19 25.59 -2.12
CA LYS A 78 -27.27 24.89 -3.03
C LYS A 78 -27.84 23.52 -3.34
N SER A 79 -28.71 23.50 -4.35
CA SER A 79 -29.16 22.28 -5.03
C SER A 79 -27.99 21.33 -5.26
N LEU A 80 -28.05 20.14 -4.66
CA LEU A 80 -27.10 19.05 -4.88
C LEU A 80 -27.40 18.27 -6.17
N LEU A 81 -28.24 18.80 -7.05
CA LEU A 81 -28.48 18.26 -8.38
C LEU A 81 -27.97 19.23 -9.44
N SER A 82 -27.18 18.67 -10.36
CA SER A 82 -26.61 19.30 -11.56
C SER A 82 -25.35 20.16 -11.37
N VAL A 83 -24.26 19.56 -10.90
CA VAL A 83 -23.03 19.78 -11.67
C VAL A 83 -23.25 19.04 -12.99
N PRO A 84 -23.20 19.71 -14.16
CA PRO A 84 -23.24 19.00 -15.43
C PRO A 84 -22.18 17.92 -15.34
N TYR A 85 -22.61 16.67 -15.39
CA TYR A 85 -21.72 15.57 -15.71
C TYR A 85 -21.23 15.94 -17.10
N LYS A 86 -20.10 16.66 -17.18
CA LYS A 86 -19.22 16.52 -18.32
C LYS A 86 -19.10 15.00 -18.39
N LYS A 87 -19.73 14.38 -19.39
CA LYS A 87 -19.20 13.16 -19.95
C LYS A 87 -17.78 13.57 -20.24
N ALA A 88 -16.91 13.32 -19.28
CA ALA A 88 -15.53 13.26 -19.59
C ALA A 88 -15.57 12.10 -20.58
N ASP A 89 -15.37 12.40 -21.85
CA ASP A 89 -14.32 11.72 -22.58
C ASP A 89 -13.07 11.74 -21.69
N LYS A 90 -13.10 10.98 -20.59
CA LYS A 90 -11.95 10.24 -20.18
C LYS A 90 -11.94 9.12 -21.20
N THR A 91 -11.42 9.44 -22.38
CA THR A 91 -10.23 8.72 -22.82
C THR A 91 -9.45 8.53 -21.52
N LEU A 92 -9.56 7.35 -20.91
CA LEU A 92 -8.69 6.96 -19.81
C LEU A 92 -7.32 7.14 -20.45
N SER A 93 -6.70 8.29 -20.25
CA SER A 93 -5.30 8.45 -20.56
C SER A 93 -4.69 7.45 -19.59
N CYS A 94 -4.37 6.27 -20.11
CA CYS A 94 -3.57 5.31 -19.39
C CYS A 94 -2.27 6.05 -19.13
N ILE A 95 -2.16 6.64 -17.95
CA ILE A 95 -0.94 7.30 -17.51
C ILE A 95 0.13 6.21 -17.58
N VAL A 96 1.04 6.35 -18.54
CA VAL A 96 2.09 5.38 -18.76
C VAL A 96 2.95 5.38 -17.51
N PRO A 97 3.14 4.21 -16.84
CA PRO A 97 3.97 4.15 -15.67
C PRO A 97 5.41 4.55 -15.98
N SER A 98 6.04 5.24 -15.04
CA SER A 98 7.46 5.54 -15.12
C SER A 98 8.29 4.31 -14.72
N TYR A 99 9.53 4.26 -15.19
CA TYR A 99 10.48 3.21 -14.87
C TYR A 99 11.80 3.83 -14.42
N ILE A 100 12.46 3.16 -13.48
CA ILE A 100 13.83 3.49 -13.12
C ILE A 100 14.77 2.74 -14.07
N PRO A 101 15.82 3.38 -14.62
CA PRO A 101 16.80 2.66 -15.43
C PRO A 101 17.45 1.51 -14.65
N SER A 102 17.56 0.34 -15.29
CA SER A 102 18.16 -0.86 -14.68
C SER A 102 19.62 -0.65 -14.24
N SER A 103 20.31 0.33 -14.82
CA SER A 103 21.65 0.75 -14.41
C SER A 103 21.72 1.17 -12.93
N TYR A 104 20.66 1.74 -12.36
CA TYR A 104 20.62 2.05 -10.92
C TYR A 104 20.58 0.80 -10.06
N VAL A 105 19.83 -0.22 -10.48
CA VAL A 105 19.82 -1.53 -9.82
C VAL A 105 21.22 -2.11 -9.86
N LEU A 106 21.80 -2.27 -11.06
CA LEU A 106 23.12 -2.86 -11.26
C LEU A 106 24.22 -2.15 -10.45
N ARG A 107 24.23 -0.82 -10.45
CA ARG A 107 25.19 -0.04 -9.65
C ARG A 107 25.02 -0.27 -8.15
N SER A 108 23.79 -0.46 -7.69
CA SER A 108 23.50 -0.71 -6.27
C SER A 108 23.83 -2.13 -5.82
N LEU A 109 24.00 -3.11 -6.73
CA LEU A 109 24.40 -4.49 -6.40
C LEU A 109 25.91 -4.57 -6.08
N SER A 110 26.38 -3.69 -5.19
CA SER A 110 27.76 -3.53 -4.83
C SER A 110 27.88 -2.98 -3.40
N HIS A 111 29.12 -2.84 -2.91
CA HIS A 111 29.43 -2.24 -1.60
C HIS A 111 28.67 -2.92 -0.44
N TYR A 112 28.45 -4.23 -0.52
CA TYR A 112 27.74 -4.97 0.51
C TYR A 112 28.44 -4.97 1.87
N SER A 113 29.76 -4.69 1.90
CA SER A 113 30.53 -4.52 3.13
C SER A 113 30.00 -3.42 4.05
N ILE A 114 29.29 -2.41 3.53
CA ILE A 114 28.66 -1.36 4.35
C ILE A 114 27.16 -1.60 4.58
N ASN A 115 26.55 -2.63 3.97
CA ASN A 115 25.11 -2.86 4.03
C ASN A 115 24.75 -3.65 5.30
N PRO A 116 24.07 -3.06 6.29
CA PRO A 116 23.83 -3.73 7.57
C PRO A 116 23.02 -5.02 7.43
N LEU A 117 22.04 -5.04 6.51
CA LEU A 117 21.27 -6.26 6.29
C LEU A 117 22.13 -7.37 5.66
N TYR A 118 23.02 -7.01 4.75
CA TYR A 118 23.94 -7.99 4.16
C TYR A 118 24.88 -8.58 5.22
N GLN A 119 25.46 -7.73 6.07
CA GLN A 119 26.31 -8.18 7.18
C GLN A 119 25.55 -9.15 8.10
N TYR A 120 24.30 -8.84 8.44
CA TYR A 120 23.44 -9.75 9.20
C TYR A 120 23.21 -11.09 8.46
N PHE A 121 22.94 -11.05 7.16
CA PHE A 121 22.73 -12.26 6.34
C PHE A 121 23.99 -13.10 6.24
N CYS A 122 25.18 -12.49 6.13
CA CYS A 122 26.45 -13.21 6.18
C CYS A 122 26.64 -13.92 7.52
N HIS A 123 26.26 -13.29 8.64
CA HIS A 123 26.34 -13.92 9.95
C HIS A 123 25.39 -15.11 10.09
N VAL A 124 24.18 -15.04 9.53
CA VAL A 124 23.16 -16.10 9.66
C VAL A 124 23.34 -17.24 8.66
N PHE A 125 23.66 -16.92 7.40
CA PHE A 125 23.67 -17.88 6.28
C PHE A 125 25.06 -18.14 5.69
N GLY A 126 26.06 -17.33 6.04
CA GLY A 126 27.36 -17.32 5.39
C GLY A 126 27.40 -16.40 4.16
N GLU A 127 28.59 -15.95 3.79
CA GLU A 127 28.80 -14.95 2.73
C GLU A 127 28.36 -15.43 1.34
N ASN A 128 28.61 -16.69 1.01
CA ASN A 128 28.24 -17.26 -0.29
C ASN A 128 26.72 -17.26 -0.49
N GLU A 129 25.98 -17.67 0.54
CA GLU A 129 24.52 -17.76 0.47
C GLU A 129 23.88 -16.36 0.54
N ALA A 130 24.42 -15.46 1.37
CA ALA A 130 24.00 -14.07 1.40
C ALA A 130 24.19 -13.40 0.03
N SER A 131 25.35 -13.60 -0.62
CA SER A 131 25.62 -13.10 -1.97
C SER A 131 24.62 -13.64 -2.99
N ARG A 132 24.39 -14.96 -2.98
CA ARG A 132 23.45 -15.64 -3.87
C ARG A 132 22.04 -15.07 -3.73
N LEU A 133 21.56 -14.90 -2.51
CA LEU A 133 20.23 -14.36 -2.21
C LEU A 133 20.09 -12.89 -2.63
N PHE A 134 21.09 -12.06 -2.32
CA PHE A 134 21.08 -10.65 -2.70
C PHE A 134 21.11 -10.47 -4.23
N GLU A 135 21.90 -11.27 -4.94
CA GLU A 135 21.93 -11.26 -6.40
C GLU A 135 20.59 -11.74 -7.00
N MET A 136 20.08 -12.88 -6.54
CA MET A 136 18.82 -13.48 -7.02
C MET A 136 17.63 -12.51 -6.89
N TYR A 137 17.49 -11.89 -5.72
CA TYR A 137 16.42 -10.93 -5.45
C TYR A 137 16.73 -9.50 -5.89
N ARG A 138 17.93 -9.24 -6.45
CA ARG A 138 18.40 -7.89 -6.82
C ARG A 138 18.31 -6.90 -5.66
N ILE A 139 18.87 -7.27 -4.52
CA ILE A 139 18.91 -6.41 -3.33
C ILE A 139 20.15 -5.53 -3.40
N GLY A 140 19.93 -4.22 -3.41
CA GLY A 140 21.01 -3.24 -3.53
C GLY A 140 21.44 -2.60 -2.22
N THR A 141 22.51 -1.81 -2.32
CA THR A 141 23.03 -0.93 -1.26
C THR A 141 22.88 0.52 -1.68
N SER A 142 22.39 1.35 -0.78
CA SER A 142 22.36 2.81 -0.88
C SER A 142 23.38 3.42 0.07
N SER A 143 24.04 4.49 -0.35
CA SER A 143 24.89 5.29 0.57
C SER A 143 24.08 6.01 1.65
N LYS A 144 22.74 6.07 1.51
CA LYS A 144 21.86 6.68 2.50
C LYS A 144 21.96 5.94 3.84
N TRP A 145 21.96 6.70 4.93
CA TRP A 145 21.98 6.18 6.30
C TRP A 145 23.11 5.18 6.59
N GLY A 146 24.26 5.35 5.93
CA GLY A 146 25.43 4.52 6.17
C GLY A 146 25.37 3.13 5.56
N GLY A 147 24.62 2.93 4.46
CA GLY A 147 24.56 1.63 3.76
C GLY A 147 23.17 1.00 3.70
N ALA A 148 22.09 1.79 3.72
CA ALA A 148 20.74 1.28 3.71
C ALA A 148 20.47 0.30 2.56
N THR A 149 19.65 -0.71 2.82
CA THR A 149 19.30 -1.74 1.84
C THR A 149 18.24 -1.21 0.88
N VAL A 150 18.36 -1.53 -0.41
CA VAL A 150 17.36 -1.20 -1.44
C VAL A 150 16.71 -2.48 -1.94
N PHE A 151 15.40 -2.61 -1.72
CA PHE A 151 14.61 -3.70 -2.29
C PHE A 151 13.97 -3.21 -3.58
N TRP A 152 14.56 -3.62 -4.71
CA TRP A 152 14.08 -3.21 -6.03
C TRP A 152 12.82 -3.99 -6.42
N GLN A 153 11.78 -3.27 -6.82
CA GLN A 153 10.56 -3.83 -7.38
C GLN A 153 10.72 -3.86 -8.90
N THR A 154 11.07 -5.03 -9.42
CA THR A 154 11.17 -5.30 -10.86
C THR A 154 10.00 -6.18 -11.25
N ASP A 155 9.24 -5.78 -12.27
CA ASP A 155 8.10 -6.58 -12.73
C ASP A 155 8.53 -7.82 -13.51
N ILE A 156 7.54 -8.65 -13.86
CA ILE A 156 7.74 -9.89 -14.63
C ILE A 156 8.41 -9.68 -16.01
N ASN A 157 8.34 -8.46 -16.56
CA ASN A 157 8.96 -8.11 -17.84
C ASN A 157 10.41 -7.60 -17.65
N GLY A 158 10.89 -7.51 -16.42
CA GLY A 158 12.22 -7.03 -16.08
C GLY A 158 12.32 -5.50 -15.98
N GLN A 159 11.20 -4.78 -15.97
CA GLN A 159 11.19 -3.33 -15.87
C GLN A 159 11.17 -2.91 -14.39
N VAL A 160 12.06 -1.98 -14.01
CA VAL A 160 12.19 -1.53 -12.62
C VAL A 160 11.11 -0.49 -12.32
N ARG A 161 10.12 -0.87 -11.54
CA ARG A 161 8.98 -0.05 -11.15
C ARG A 161 9.34 0.96 -10.08
N THR A 162 10.09 0.52 -9.07
CA THR A 162 10.59 1.37 -8.00
C THR A 162 11.61 0.62 -7.14
N GLY A 163 12.07 1.22 -6.06
CA GLY A 163 12.84 0.53 -5.02
C GLY A 163 12.51 1.09 -3.65
N LYS A 164 12.52 0.25 -2.62
CA LYS A 164 12.28 0.65 -1.24
C LYS A 164 13.59 0.65 -0.48
N VAL A 165 14.03 1.82 -0.04
CA VAL A 165 15.27 2.04 0.72
C VAL A 165 14.94 1.93 2.20
N MET A 166 15.59 1.01 2.91
CA MET A 166 15.31 0.72 4.32
C MET A 166 16.61 0.50 5.11
N CYS A 167 16.69 1.10 6.30
CA CYS A 167 17.81 0.87 7.21
C CYS A 167 17.56 -0.33 8.14
N TYR A 168 18.61 -1.12 8.37
CA TYR A 168 18.61 -2.28 9.26
C TYR A 168 19.76 -2.18 10.26
N ASN A 169 19.63 -2.89 11.37
CA ASN A 169 20.70 -3.11 12.32
C ASN A 169 21.49 -4.37 11.92
N ALA A 170 22.82 -4.28 11.89
CA ALA A 170 23.69 -5.36 11.40
C ALA A 170 23.77 -6.59 12.31
N GLU A 171 23.55 -6.41 13.62
CA GLU A 171 23.64 -7.48 14.60
C GLU A 171 22.32 -8.27 14.68
N THR A 172 21.20 -7.56 14.66
CA THR A 172 19.88 -8.15 14.90
C THR A 172 19.05 -8.39 13.63
N GLY A 173 19.41 -7.74 12.52
CA GLY A 173 18.64 -7.77 11.28
C GLY A 173 17.25 -7.10 11.39
N HIS A 174 16.97 -6.38 12.47
CA HIS A 174 15.73 -5.61 12.62
C HIS A 174 15.81 -4.27 11.88
N ARG A 175 14.65 -3.78 11.42
CA ARG A 175 14.54 -2.45 10.81
C ARG A 175 14.78 -1.37 11.87
N VAL A 176 15.57 -0.35 11.53
CA VAL A 176 15.78 0.81 12.41
C VAL A 176 14.57 1.73 12.30
N LYS A 177 13.86 1.92 13.41
CA LYS A 177 12.62 2.73 13.48
C LYS A 177 12.76 4.02 14.30
N GLU A 178 13.89 4.20 14.99
CA GLU A 178 14.14 5.34 15.88
C GLU A 178 15.44 6.05 15.50
N PRO A 179 15.48 7.39 15.55
CA PRO A 179 14.46 8.30 16.08
C PRO A 179 13.24 8.51 15.15
N LYS A 180 13.30 8.02 13.90
CA LYS A 180 12.17 7.95 12.97
C LYS A 180 12.30 6.74 12.08
N ALA A 181 11.23 6.34 11.40
CA ALA A 181 11.28 5.28 10.41
C ALA A 181 12.25 5.66 9.28
N PHE A 182 13.36 4.92 9.16
CA PHE A 182 14.34 5.08 8.09
C PHE A 182 13.90 4.29 6.86
N VAL A 183 12.85 4.81 6.22
CA VAL A 183 12.26 4.26 4.99
C VAL A 183 12.11 5.38 3.96
N SER A 184 12.51 5.11 2.72
CA SER A 184 12.32 6.02 1.58
C SER A 184 12.11 5.24 0.29
N TRP A 185 11.73 5.95 -0.77
CA TRP A 185 11.57 5.38 -2.11
C TRP A 185 12.71 5.81 -3.02
N ALA A 186 13.22 4.87 -3.81
CA ALA A 186 14.32 5.10 -4.72
C ALA A 186 14.03 6.24 -5.71
N HIS A 187 12.81 6.34 -6.26
CA HIS A 187 12.46 7.43 -7.17
C HIS A 187 12.48 8.81 -6.50
N SER A 188 12.13 8.90 -5.21
CA SER A 188 12.27 10.12 -4.42
C SER A 188 13.73 10.45 -4.13
N GLU A 189 14.55 9.44 -3.80
CA GLU A 189 15.99 9.62 -3.56
C GLU A 189 16.76 10.02 -4.82
N LEU A 190 16.36 9.49 -5.97
CA LEU A 190 16.90 9.82 -7.29
C LEU A 190 16.35 11.15 -7.83
N LYS A 191 15.41 11.80 -7.12
CA LYS A 191 14.78 13.07 -7.49
C LYS A 191 14.16 13.02 -8.89
N LEU A 192 13.54 11.90 -9.25
CA LEU A 192 12.85 11.76 -10.54
C LEU A 192 11.56 12.58 -10.51
N LEU A 193 11.51 13.63 -11.34
CA LEU A 193 10.33 14.49 -11.49
C LEU A 193 9.23 13.74 -12.26
N ASP A 194 7.97 14.04 -11.92
CA ASP A 194 6.77 13.49 -12.58
C ASP A 194 6.75 11.96 -12.66
N PHE A 195 7.31 11.29 -11.63
CA PHE A 195 7.41 9.84 -11.59
C PHE A 195 6.04 9.20 -11.31
N HIS A 196 5.48 8.52 -12.30
CA HIS A 196 4.22 7.79 -12.19
C HIS A 196 4.46 6.39 -11.62
N LEU A 197 4.38 6.29 -10.29
CA LEU A 197 4.57 5.04 -9.56
C LEU A 197 3.46 4.03 -9.89
N LYS A 198 3.87 2.85 -10.37
CA LYS A 198 3.04 1.64 -10.42
C LYS A 198 3.80 0.50 -9.78
N GLN A 199 3.43 0.11 -8.58
CA GLN A 199 4.15 -0.93 -7.84
C GLN A 199 3.90 -2.33 -8.42
N CYS A 200 4.86 -3.21 -8.18
CA CYS A 200 4.80 -4.64 -8.48
C CYS A 200 5.31 -5.41 -7.24
N LEU A 201 5.18 -6.73 -7.24
CA LEU A 201 5.64 -7.52 -6.09
C LEU A 201 7.18 -7.54 -6.04
N PHE A 202 7.74 -7.54 -4.84
CA PHE A 202 9.17 -7.81 -4.67
C PHE A 202 9.44 -9.28 -5.02
N GLY A 203 10.45 -9.54 -5.86
CA GLY A 203 10.74 -10.88 -6.39
C GLY A 203 9.91 -11.30 -7.59
N GLU A 204 9.00 -10.46 -8.09
CA GLU A 204 8.15 -10.78 -9.26
C GLU A 204 8.95 -11.15 -10.51
N HIS A 205 10.10 -10.51 -10.72
CA HIS A 205 11.00 -10.80 -11.86
C HIS A 205 11.52 -12.24 -11.88
N ILE A 206 11.49 -12.95 -10.75
CA ILE A 206 11.91 -14.35 -10.63
C ILE A 206 10.80 -15.30 -11.15
N LEU A 207 9.54 -14.84 -11.18
CA LEU A 207 8.37 -15.68 -11.47
C LEU A 207 8.18 -15.99 -12.96
N LYS A 208 8.87 -15.30 -13.87
CA LYS A 208 8.63 -15.37 -15.33
C LYS A 208 8.61 -16.81 -15.88
N ASN A 209 9.44 -17.69 -15.32
CA ASN A 209 9.54 -19.10 -15.71
C ASN A 209 9.34 -20.05 -14.52
N ALA A 210 8.72 -19.58 -13.43
CA ALA A 210 8.54 -20.39 -12.23
C ALA A 210 7.37 -21.37 -12.40
N SER A 211 7.65 -22.67 -12.26
CA SER A 211 6.63 -23.72 -12.14
C SER A 211 6.40 -24.18 -10.69
N SER A 212 7.24 -23.72 -9.77
CA SER A 212 7.16 -24.04 -8.34
C SER A 212 6.04 -23.26 -7.66
N PRO A 213 5.47 -23.79 -6.55
CA PRO A 213 4.54 -23.04 -5.71
C PRO A 213 5.12 -21.69 -5.27
N VAL A 214 4.28 -20.66 -5.27
CA VAL A 214 4.66 -19.29 -4.88
C VAL A 214 4.08 -18.98 -3.50
N MET A 215 4.93 -18.49 -2.59
CA MET A 215 4.51 -17.99 -1.29
C MET A 215 4.40 -16.46 -1.33
N LEU A 216 3.28 -15.94 -0.82
CA LEU A 216 3.12 -14.50 -0.57
C LEU A 216 3.42 -14.21 0.91
N VAL A 217 4.26 -13.22 1.15
CA VAL A 217 4.70 -12.83 2.50
C VAL A 217 4.58 -11.33 2.69
N GLU A 218 4.48 -10.89 3.94
CA GLU A 218 4.24 -9.49 4.27
C GLU A 218 5.44 -8.56 4.02
N SER A 219 6.66 -9.10 4.07
CA SER A 219 7.86 -8.28 4.04
C SER A 219 8.92 -8.79 3.07
N GLU A 220 9.66 -7.85 2.50
CA GLU A 220 10.73 -8.11 1.55
C GLU A 220 11.84 -8.94 2.21
N LYS A 221 12.19 -8.68 3.47
CA LYS A 221 13.18 -9.49 4.20
C LYS A 221 12.70 -10.93 4.38
N THR A 222 11.43 -11.12 4.72
CA THR A 222 10.83 -12.46 4.89
C THR A 222 10.88 -13.25 3.58
N ALA A 223 10.67 -12.59 2.44
CA ALA A 223 10.74 -13.24 1.12
C ALA A 223 12.14 -13.80 0.81
N VAL A 224 13.19 -13.22 1.38
CA VAL A 224 14.58 -13.68 1.18
C VAL A 224 14.95 -14.80 2.15
N VAL A 225 14.31 -14.84 3.33
CA VAL A 225 14.60 -15.82 4.39
C VAL A 225 13.84 -17.14 4.18
N MET A 226 12.66 -17.09 3.56
CA MET A 226 11.84 -18.26 3.22
C MET A 226 12.31 -18.91 1.93
#